data_AF-A0A8H4ZPZ7-F1
#
_entry.id   AF-A0A8H4ZPZ7-F1
#
_cell.length_a   1.000
_cell.length_b   1.000
_cell.length_c   1.000
_cell.angle_alpha   90.00
_cell.angle_beta   90.00
_cell.angle_gamma   90.00
#
_symmetry.space_group_name_H-M   'P 1'
#
loop_
_entity.id
_entity.type
_entity.pdbx_description
1 polymer ?
#
loop_
_entity_poly.entity_id
_entity_poly.type
_entity_poly.pdbx_seq_one_letter_code
_entity_poly.pdbx_strand_id
1 'polypeptide(L)'
;MSDPASQMRIQDAKDRLQQAYTYAVSARESAESDFKQEQDAGMTDGQDFRNWAVQNAPAWSAALNGYQSAKAAYDAALQYGDNEAFQAWDKKYRDVVLANPAKPNYEALVEP
;
A
#
# COMPACT_ATOMS: atom_id res chain seq x y z
N MET A 1 -18.41 13.62 18.11
CA MET A 1 -17.69 14.52 17.18
C MET A 1 -16.23 14.52 17.57
N SER A 2 -15.34 14.15 16.66
CA SER A 2 -13.89 14.18 16.87
C SER A 2 -13.41 15.60 17.15
N ASP A 3 -12.46 15.76 18.06
CA ASP A 3 -11.88 17.09 18.31
C ASP A 3 -11.01 17.56 17.12
N PRO A 4 -10.79 18.87 16.95
CA PRO A 4 -10.02 19.42 15.82
C PRO A 4 -8.59 18.85 15.74
N ALA A 5 -7.97 18.52 16.87
CA ALA A 5 -6.64 17.94 16.92
C ALA A 5 -6.60 16.50 16.38
N SER A 6 -7.66 15.72 16.60
CA SER A 6 -7.81 14.37 16.06
C SER A 6 -8.12 14.41 14.57
N GLN A 7 -8.95 15.36 14.12
CA GLN A 7 -9.20 15.60 12.69
C GLN A 7 -7.91 15.97 11.93
N MET A 8 -7.06 16.83 12.51
CA MET A 8 -5.77 17.16 11.89
C MET A 8 -4.83 15.94 11.82
N ARG A 9 -4.76 15.13 12.88
CA ARG A 9 -3.97 13.88 12.89
C ARG A 9 -4.48 12.86 11.87
N ILE A 10 -5.79 12.75 11.70
CA ILE A 10 -6.41 11.88 10.68
C ILE A 10 -6.02 12.36 9.29
N GLN A 11 -6.11 13.68 9.02
CA GLN A 11 -5.75 14.23 7.70
C GLN A 11 -4.26 14.05 7.39
N ASP A 12 -3.37 14.36 8.33
CA ASP A 12 -1.92 14.16 8.16
C ASP A 12 -1.59 12.68 7.90
N ALA A 13 -2.24 11.76 8.62
CA ALA A 13 -2.03 10.33 8.43
C ALA A 13 -2.59 9.85 7.08
N LYS A 14 -3.71 10.41 6.62
CA LYS A 14 -4.28 10.15 5.30
C LYS A 14 -3.34 10.58 4.19
N ASP A 15 -2.78 11.79 4.27
CA ASP A 15 -1.87 12.32 3.25
C ASP A 15 -0.58 11.49 3.17
N ARG A 16 -0.04 11.08 4.33
CA ARG A 16 1.11 10.17 4.39
C ARG A 16 0.81 8.79 3.81
N LEU A 17 -0.37 8.25 4.09
CA LEU A 17 -0.82 6.99 3.50
C LEU A 17 -0.91 7.11 1.98
N GLN A 18 -1.52 8.18 1.46
CA GLN A 18 -1.64 8.40 0.02
C GLN A 18 -0.27 8.53 -0.66
N GLN A 19 0.66 9.29 -0.08
CA GLN A 19 2.03 9.41 -0.62
C GLN A 19 2.79 8.09 -0.60
N ALA A 20 2.76 7.38 0.53
CA ALA A 20 3.42 6.08 0.66
C ALA A 20 2.82 5.03 -0.29
N TYR A 21 1.51 5.10 -0.49
CA TYR A 21 0.78 4.29 -1.45
C TYR A 21 1.24 4.57 -2.89
N THR A 22 1.27 5.83 -3.33
CA THR A 22 1.69 6.20 -4.69
C THR A 22 3.11 5.74 -4.97
N TYR A 23 4.00 5.91 -3.98
CA TYR A 23 5.38 5.45 -4.11
C TYR A 23 5.49 3.92 -4.18
N ALA A 24 4.73 3.19 -3.36
CA ALA A 24 4.72 1.73 -3.39
C ALA A 24 4.20 1.14 -4.71
N VAL A 25 3.18 1.76 -5.31
CA VAL A 25 2.67 1.36 -6.63
C VAL A 25 3.72 1.62 -7.70
N SER A 26 4.29 2.83 -7.76
CA SER A 26 5.31 3.16 -8.76
C SER A 26 6.53 2.24 -8.65
N ALA A 27 7.02 1.98 -7.42
CA ALA A 27 8.14 1.08 -7.20
C ALA A 27 7.82 -0.37 -7.61
N ARG A 28 6.57 -0.82 -7.41
CA ARG A 28 6.11 -2.14 -7.84
C ARG A 28 6.05 -2.23 -9.36
N GLU A 29 5.48 -1.24 -10.04
CA GLU A 29 5.36 -1.24 -11.50
C GLU A 29 6.72 -1.25 -12.19
N SER A 30 7.67 -0.48 -11.68
CA SER A 30 9.06 -0.53 -12.15
C SER A 30 9.65 -1.94 -11.94
N ALA A 31 9.55 -2.49 -10.73
CA ALA A 31 10.06 -3.81 -10.43
C ALA A 31 9.39 -4.93 -11.26
N GLU A 32 8.08 -4.85 -11.50
CA GLU A 32 7.36 -5.81 -12.35
C GLU A 32 7.78 -5.69 -13.82
N SER A 33 8.14 -4.48 -14.28
CA SER A 33 8.68 -4.28 -15.63
C SER A 33 10.05 -4.95 -15.76
N ASP A 34 10.94 -4.71 -14.80
CA ASP A 34 12.29 -5.29 -14.76
C ASP A 34 12.22 -6.83 -14.67
N PHE A 35 11.36 -7.35 -13.79
CA PHE A 35 11.14 -8.80 -13.66
C PHE A 35 10.66 -9.43 -14.96
N LYS A 36 9.73 -8.80 -15.67
CA LYS A 36 9.25 -9.32 -16.96
C LYS A 36 10.34 -9.33 -18.01
N GLN A 37 11.16 -8.26 -18.08
CA GLN A 37 12.29 -8.22 -18.99
C GLN A 37 13.30 -9.34 -18.71
N GLU A 38 13.63 -9.55 -17.43
CA GLU A 38 14.53 -10.63 -17.02
C GLU A 38 13.90 -12.02 -17.23
N GLN A 39 12.60 -12.16 -17.00
CA GLN A 39 11.87 -13.41 -17.20
C GLN A 39 11.85 -13.79 -18.69
N ASP A 40 11.57 -12.83 -19.56
CA ASP A 40 11.56 -13.01 -21.01
C ASP A 40 12.97 -13.30 -21.55
N ALA A 41 14.01 -12.79 -20.88
CA ALA A 41 15.41 -13.11 -21.17
C ALA A 41 15.88 -14.45 -20.56
N GLY A 42 15.03 -15.14 -19.78
CA GLY A 42 15.36 -16.38 -19.09
C GLY A 42 16.34 -16.22 -17.92
N MET A 43 16.48 -15.02 -17.37
CA MET A 43 17.44 -14.68 -16.30
C MET A 43 16.87 -14.86 -14.88
N THR A 44 15.55 -15.02 -14.73
CA THR A 44 14.91 -15.14 -13.41
C THR A 44 15.01 -16.53 -12.79
N ASP A 45 15.67 -17.50 -13.44
CA ASP A 45 15.81 -18.88 -12.98
C ASP A 45 14.48 -19.55 -12.54
N GLY A 46 13.37 -19.15 -13.18
CA GLY A 46 12.02 -19.64 -12.84
C GLY A 46 11.47 -19.14 -11.50
N GLN A 47 12.12 -18.15 -10.87
CA GLN A 47 11.62 -17.50 -9.66
C GLN A 47 10.31 -16.76 -9.96
N ASP A 48 9.42 -16.74 -8.97
CA ASP A 48 8.31 -15.79 -8.98
C ASP A 48 8.80 -14.37 -8.64
N PHE A 49 7.97 -13.38 -8.98
CA PHE A 49 8.27 -11.97 -8.74
C PHE A 49 8.61 -11.67 -7.28
N ARG A 50 7.95 -12.32 -6.30
CA ARG A 50 8.19 -12.03 -4.89
C ARG A 50 9.58 -12.46 -4.47
N ASN A 51 10.01 -13.66 -4.88
CA ASN A 51 11.33 -14.17 -4.57
C ASN A 51 12.43 -13.37 -5.28
N TRP A 52 12.19 -13.02 -6.54
CA TRP A 52 13.11 -12.19 -7.33
C TRP A 52 13.26 -10.78 -6.74
N ALA A 53 12.16 -10.16 -6.35
CA ALA A 53 12.13 -8.77 -5.90
C ALA A 53 12.83 -8.56 -4.54
N VAL A 54 13.00 -9.60 -3.72
CA VAL A 54 13.79 -9.52 -2.47
C VAL A 54 15.24 -9.13 -2.74
N GLN A 55 15.81 -9.60 -3.85
CA GLN A 55 17.21 -9.37 -4.18
C GLN A 55 17.36 -8.21 -5.18
N ASN A 56 16.43 -8.11 -6.13
CA ASN A 56 16.57 -7.23 -7.29
C ASN A 56 15.74 -5.92 -7.17
N ALA A 57 14.76 -5.87 -6.28
CA ALA A 57 13.89 -4.69 -6.09
C ALA A 57 13.81 -4.22 -4.62
N PRO A 58 14.94 -3.80 -4.01
CA PRO A 58 14.95 -3.30 -2.63
C PRO A 58 14.08 -2.05 -2.45
N ALA A 59 13.96 -1.21 -3.49
CA ALA A 59 13.09 -0.04 -3.48
C ALA A 59 11.61 -0.41 -3.30
N TRP A 60 11.15 -1.48 -3.94
CA TRP A 60 9.78 -1.98 -3.78
C TRP A 60 9.54 -2.47 -2.35
N SER A 61 10.50 -3.20 -1.78
CA SER A 61 10.41 -3.70 -0.40
C SER A 61 10.38 -2.54 0.62
N ALA A 62 11.23 -1.51 0.43
CA ALA A 62 11.21 -0.30 1.24
C ALA A 62 9.89 0.46 1.12
N ALA A 63 9.37 0.61 -0.10
CA ALA A 63 8.10 1.28 -0.35
C ALA A 63 6.91 0.53 0.25
N LEU A 64 6.91 -0.81 0.17
CA LEU A 64 5.91 -1.67 0.81
C LEU A 64 5.90 -1.51 2.33
N ASN A 65 7.07 -1.50 2.97
CA ASN A 65 7.19 -1.25 4.40
C ASN A 65 6.69 0.15 4.79
N GLY A 66 7.03 1.17 3.98
CA GLY A 66 6.54 2.54 4.17
C GLY A 66 5.02 2.63 4.10
N TYR A 67 4.41 1.98 3.11
CA TYR A 67 2.96 1.88 2.97
C TYR A 67 2.30 1.19 4.17
N GLN A 68 2.83 0.04 4.62
CA GLN A 68 2.29 -0.69 5.77
C GLN A 68 2.36 0.15 7.06
N SER A 69 3.46 0.89 7.26
CA SER A 69 3.62 1.79 8.39
C SER A 69 2.62 2.96 8.34
N ALA A 70 2.48 3.60 7.17
CA ALA A 70 1.53 4.69 6.98
C ALA A 70 0.08 4.23 7.17
N LYS A 71 -0.26 3.03 6.71
CA LYS A 71 -1.56 2.41 6.95
C LYS A 71 -1.82 2.23 8.43
N ALA A 72 -0.89 1.63 9.17
CA ALA A 72 -1.05 1.42 10.61
C ALA A 72 -1.23 2.75 11.37
N ALA A 73 -0.54 3.81 10.93
CA ALA A 73 -0.70 5.14 11.50
C ALA A 73 -2.09 5.74 11.21
N TYR A 74 -2.62 5.57 10.00
CA TYR A 74 -3.96 6.02 9.63
C TYR A 74 -5.06 5.23 10.34
N ASP A 75 -4.92 3.90 10.40
CA ASP A 75 -5.82 3.02 11.16
C ASP A 75 -5.91 3.47 12.63
N ALA A 76 -4.76 3.72 13.27
CA ALA A 76 -4.72 4.21 14.65
C ALA A 76 -5.36 5.61 14.78
N ALA A 77 -5.07 6.53 13.87
CA ALA A 77 -5.66 7.87 13.88
C ALA A 77 -7.19 7.82 13.78
N LEU A 78 -7.73 6.96 12.91
CA LEU A 78 -9.17 6.73 12.79
C LEU A 78 -9.72 6.03 14.04
N GLN A 79 -9.08 4.99 14.55
CA GLN A 79 -9.59 4.25 15.72
C GLN A 79 -9.75 5.14 16.96
N TYR A 80 -8.84 6.10 17.17
CA TYR A 80 -8.89 7.03 18.30
C TYR A 80 -9.64 8.33 18.04
N GLY A 81 -9.76 8.75 16.78
CA GLY A 81 -10.38 10.02 16.40
C GLY A 81 -11.77 9.89 15.80
N ASP A 82 -12.04 8.85 15.02
CA ASP A 82 -13.30 8.62 14.30
C ASP A 82 -13.50 7.13 14.01
N ASN A 83 -14.06 6.42 14.99
CA ASN A 83 -14.25 4.96 14.91
C ASN A 83 -15.27 4.52 13.84
N GLU A 84 -16.19 5.41 13.44
CA GLU A 84 -17.13 5.12 12.35
C GLU A 84 -16.40 5.18 11.00
N ALA A 85 -15.56 6.21 10.81
CA ALA A 85 -14.67 6.28 9.65
C ALA A 85 -13.66 5.12 9.62
N PHE A 86 -13.18 4.64 10.78
CA PHE A 86 -12.35 3.43 10.87
C PHE A 86 -13.06 2.20 10.29
N GLN A 87 -14.32 1.94 10.67
CA GLN A 87 -15.06 0.79 10.17
C GLN A 87 -15.31 0.86 8.67
N ALA A 88 -15.63 2.06 8.14
CA ALA A 88 -15.80 2.28 6.71
C ALA A 88 -14.49 2.05 5.94
N TRP A 89 -13.39 2.60 6.44
CA TRP A 89 -12.05 2.42 5.87
C TRP A 89 -11.60 0.96 5.88
N ASP A 90 -11.72 0.28 7.02
CA ASP A 90 -11.29 -1.11 7.17
C ASP A 90 -12.13 -2.05 6.28
N LYS A 91 -13.43 -1.80 6.15
CA LYS A 91 -14.29 -2.52 5.21
C LYS A 91 -13.83 -2.30 3.76
N LYS A 92 -13.64 -1.04 3.34
CA LYS A 92 -13.15 -0.70 1.99
C LYS A 92 -11.80 -1.37 1.71
N TYR A 93 -10.90 -1.36 2.70
CA TYR A 93 -9.60 -2.00 2.60
C TYR A 93 -9.72 -3.52 2.37
N ARG A 94 -10.55 -4.22 3.14
CA ARG A 94 -10.77 -5.67 2.94
C ARG A 94 -11.39 -5.96 1.58
N ASP A 95 -12.41 -5.21 1.19
CA ASP A 95 -13.14 -5.43 -0.07
C ASP A 95 -12.26 -5.18 -1.30
N VAL A 96 -11.34 -4.21 -1.23
CA VAL A 96 -10.47 -3.83 -2.34
C VAL A 96 -9.18 -4.66 -2.37
N VAL A 97 -8.58 -4.91 -1.20
CA VAL A 97 -7.24 -5.49 -1.10
C VAL A 97 -7.25 -6.99 -0.90
N LEU A 98 -8.17 -7.51 -0.09
CA LEU A 98 -8.27 -8.95 0.17
C LEU A 98 -9.09 -9.69 -0.88
N ALA A 99 -9.94 -9.00 -1.65
CA ALA A 99 -10.68 -9.63 -2.75
C ALA A 99 -9.77 -10.04 -3.93
N ASN A 100 -8.60 -9.39 -4.08
CA ASN A 100 -7.62 -9.78 -5.09
C ASN A 100 -6.19 -9.69 -4.53
N PRO A 101 -5.74 -10.60 -3.65
CA PRO A 101 -4.43 -10.49 -2.99
C PRO A 101 -3.24 -10.64 -3.96
N ALA A 102 -3.47 -11.18 -5.17
CA ALA A 102 -2.46 -11.33 -6.22
C ALA A 102 -2.24 -10.02 -7.01
N LYS A 103 -3.32 -9.29 -7.26
CA LYS A 103 -3.31 -7.93 -7.82
C LYS A 103 -4.35 -7.09 -7.09
N PRO A 104 -4.05 -6.63 -5.86
CA PRO A 104 -5.02 -5.81 -5.16
C PRO A 104 -5.37 -4.63 -6.05
N ASN A 105 -6.65 -4.29 -6.15
CA ASN A 105 -7.04 -3.16 -7.00
C ASN A 105 -6.77 -1.87 -6.24
N TYR A 106 -5.49 -1.56 -6.10
CA TYR A 106 -4.94 -0.57 -5.21
C TYR A 106 -5.55 0.83 -5.46
N GLU A 107 -5.97 1.15 -6.69
CA GLU A 107 -6.63 2.42 -7.04
C GLU A 107 -7.92 2.66 -6.26
N ALA A 108 -8.67 1.60 -5.96
CA ALA A 108 -9.92 1.69 -5.21
C ALA A 108 -9.73 1.99 -3.70
N LEU A 109 -8.48 2.03 -3.19
CA LEU A 109 -8.19 2.49 -1.83
C LEU A 109 -8.14 4.01 -1.70
N VAL A 110 -7.87 4.72 -2.81
CA VAL A 110 -7.59 6.16 -2.81
C VAL A 110 -8.78 6.97 -3.31
N GLU A 111 -9.73 6.36 -4.02
CA GLU A 111 -10.97 7.04 -4.39
C GLU A 111 -11.73 7.52 -3.14
N PRO A 112 -12.37 8.71 -3.20
CA PRO A 112 -13.07 9.32 -2.06
C PRO A 112 -14.18 8.44 -1.45
#